data_AF-A0A0B6YU58-F1
#
_entry.id   AF-A0A0B6YU58-F1
#
_cell.length_a   1.000
_cell.length_b   1.000
_cell.length_c   1.000
_cell.angle_alpha   90.00
_cell.angle_beta   90.00
_cell.angle_gamma   90.00
#
_symmetry.space_group_name_H-M   'P 1'
#
loop_
_entity.id
_entity.type
_entity.pdbx_description
1 polymer ?
#
loop_
_entity_poly.entity_id
_entity_poly.type
_entity_poly.pdbx_seq_one_letter_code
_entity_poly.pdbx_strand_id
1 'polypeptide(L)'
;FKYNPEGSFFEMLVPTVDTVRFGYILDKLLSVRRSVLYTGGTGVGKSVVARGLLDSIAERQSYVPVFINFSAQTSSSRTQEMIESKLEKRKKNVLGAP
;
A
#
# COMPACT_ATOMS: atom_id res chain seq x y z
N PHE A 1 6.76 -19.18 1.89
CA PHE A 1 7.32 -18.43 3.03
C PHE A 1 8.58 -19.14 3.49
N LYS A 2 9.67 -18.39 3.63
CA LYS A 2 10.93 -18.90 4.18
C LYS A 2 11.21 -18.05 5.41
N TYR A 3 11.24 -18.68 6.59
CA TYR A 3 11.51 -17.99 7.85
C TYR A 3 12.94 -17.43 7.85
N ASN A 4 13.09 -16.16 8.19
CA ASN A 4 14.39 -15.52 8.39
C ASN A 4 14.51 -15.16 9.89
N PRO A 5 15.37 -15.87 10.65
CA PRO A 5 15.55 -15.59 12.09
C PRO A 5 16.19 -14.22 12.38
N GLU A 6 16.93 -13.66 11.41
CA GLU A 6 17.57 -12.35 11.55
C GLU A 6 16.62 -11.19 11.18
N GLY A 7 15.44 -11.48 10.65
CA GLY A 7 14.46 -10.47 10.25
C GLY A 7 13.65 -9.93 11.43
N SER A 8 13.22 -8.67 11.34
CA SER A 8 12.33 -8.09 12.35
C SER A 8 11.01 -8.87 12.43
N PHE A 9 10.62 -9.28 13.64
CA PHE A 9 9.35 -9.97 13.87
C PHE A 9 8.16 -9.14 13.36
N PHE A 10 8.22 -7.81 13.48
CA PHE A 10 7.16 -6.91 13.04
C PHE A 10 7.05 -6.77 11.51
N GLU A 11 8.11 -7.13 10.78
CA GLU A 11 8.13 -7.12 9.31
C GLU A 11 7.77 -8.48 8.71
N MET A 12 7.65 -9.51 9.56
CA MET A 12 7.34 -10.86 9.14
C MET A 12 5.85 -11.03 8.86
N LEU A 13 5.49 -11.09 7.58
CA LEU A 13 4.14 -11.47 7.14
C LEU A 13 4.02 -12.99 6.97
N VAL A 14 3.26 -13.60 7.87
CA VAL A 14 2.92 -15.03 7.79
C VAL A 14 1.79 -15.24 6.77
N PRO A 15 1.95 -16.12 5.77
CA PRO A 15 0.87 -16.44 4.83
C PRO A 15 -0.18 -17.30 5.53
N THR A 16 -1.25 -16.67 5.99
CA THR A 16 -2.46 -17.35 6.45
C THR A 16 -3.44 -17.47 5.28
N VAL A 17 -4.51 -18.24 5.48
CA VAL A 17 -5.59 -18.35 4.49
C VAL A 17 -6.13 -16.98 4.12
N ASP A 18 -6.28 -16.08 5.09
CA ASP A 18 -6.84 -14.74 4.88
C ASP A 18 -5.86 -13.82 4.14
N THR A 19 -4.57 -13.79 4.54
CA THR A 19 -3.60 -12.91 3.86
C THR A 19 -3.36 -13.32 2.41
N VAL A 20 -3.40 -14.62 2.11
CA VAL A 20 -3.33 -15.14 0.74
C VAL A 20 -4.57 -14.73 -0.06
N ARG A 21 -5.78 -14.86 0.50
CA ARG A 21 -7.04 -14.47 -0.18
C ARG A 21 -7.10 -12.97 -0.45
N PHE A 22 -6.76 -12.14 0.53
CA PHE A 22 -6.74 -10.68 0.36
C PHE A 22 -5.72 -10.27 -0.70
N GLY A 23 -4.53 -10.89 -0.70
CA GLY A 23 -3.51 -10.70 -1.74
C GLY A 23 -4.01 -11.01 -3.13
N TYR A 24 -4.69 -12.14 -3.30
CA TYR A 24 -5.25 -12.54 -4.59
C TYR A 24 -6.31 -11.54 -5.09
N ILE A 25 -7.24 -11.12 -4.22
CA ILE A 25 -8.29 -10.16 -4.58
C ILE A 25 -7.68 -8.80 -4.96
N LEU A 26 -6.70 -8.33 -4.18
CA LEU A 26 -6.01 -7.07 -4.46
C LEU A 26 -5.31 -7.10 -5.82
N ASP A 27 -4.53 -8.15 -6.10
CA ASP A 27 -3.83 -8.32 -7.38
C ASP A 27 -4.82 -8.32 -8.57
N LYS A 28 -5.93 -9.07 -8.47
CA LYS A 28 -6.94 -9.09 -9.54
C LYS A 28 -7.61 -7.74 -9.75
N LEU A 29 -7.98 -7.03 -8.68
CA LEU A 29 -8.63 -5.73 -8.80
C LEU A 29 -7.67 -4.65 -9.33
N LEU A 30 -6.40 -4.68 -8.92
CA LEU A 30 -5.38 -3.76 -9.44
C LEU A 30 -5.13 -3.98 -10.94
N SER A 31 -5.15 -5.23 -11.42
CA SER A 31 -4.97 -5.55 -12.85
C SER A 31 -6.03 -4.92 -13.76
N VAL A 32 -7.24 -4.71 -13.22
CA VAL A 32 -8.36 -4.03 -13.91
C VAL A 32 -8.57 -2.58 -13.43
N ARG A 33 -7.57 -2.01 -12.74
CA ARG A 33 -7.55 -0.62 -12.24
C ARG A 33 -8.75 -0.27 -11.34
N ARG A 34 -9.14 -1.18 -10.45
CA ARG A 34 -10.20 -0.98 -9.46
C ARG A 34 -9.63 -0.79 -8.05
N SER A 35 -10.14 0.22 -7.34
CA SER A 35 -9.77 0.51 -5.96
C SER A 35 -10.30 -0.55 -4.99
N VAL A 36 -9.56 -0.83 -3.93
CA VAL A 36 -9.88 -1.83 -2.91
C VAL A 36 -9.90 -1.17 -1.53
N LEU A 37 -10.90 -1.49 -0.72
CA LEU A 37 -11.01 -1.05 0.67
C LEU A 37 -11.04 -2.27 1.59
N TYR A 38 -10.09 -2.34 2.53
CA TYR A 38 -10.10 -3.36 3.58
C TYR A 38 -10.79 -2.82 4.84
N THR A 39 -11.85 -3.51 5.27
CA THR A 39 -12.63 -3.19 6.47
C THR A 39 -12.26 -4.10 7.63
N GLY A 40 -12.44 -3.63 8.87
CA GLY A 40 -12.25 -4.43 10.09
C GLY A 40 -11.78 -3.59 11.28
N GLY A 41 -11.74 -4.19 12.48
CA GLY A 41 -11.38 -3.50 13.73
C GLY A 41 -9.96 -2.90 13.74
N THR A 42 -9.68 -1.95 14.64
CA THR A 42 -8.34 -1.37 14.80
C THR A 42 -7.34 -2.42 15.32
N GLY A 43 -6.06 -2.29 14.98
CA GLY A 43 -5.01 -3.19 15.49
C GLY A 43 -4.95 -4.60 14.87
N VAL A 44 -5.87 -4.99 13.99
CA VAL A 44 -5.91 -6.36 13.40
C VAL A 44 -4.94 -6.58 12.22
N GLY A 45 -3.88 -5.78 12.10
CA GLY A 45 -2.84 -5.98 11.09
C GLY A 45 -3.19 -5.58 9.65
N LYS A 46 -4.37 -4.99 9.37
CA LYS A 46 -4.80 -4.61 8.00
C LYS A 46 -3.76 -3.77 7.23
N SER A 47 -3.19 -2.76 7.88
CA SER A 47 -2.20 -1.88 7.24
C SER A 47 -0.90 -2.62 6.92
N VAL A 48 -0.47 -3.55 7.78
CA VAL A 48 0.74 -4.36 7.56
C VAL A 48 0.51 -5.30 6.38
N VAL A 49 -0.64 -5.98 6.35
CA VAL A 49 -1.03 -6.88 5.26
C VAL A 49 -1.13 -6.12 3.94
N ALA A 50 -1.82 -4.98 3.89
CA ALA A 50 -1.96 -4.19 2.68
C ALA A 50 -0.59 -3.70 2.13
N ARG A 51 0.30 -3.22 3.01
CA ARG A 51 1.65 -2.79 2.63
C ARG A 51 2.45 -3.93 2.03
N GLY A 52 2.61 -5.04 2.74
CA GLY A 52 3.43 -6.14 2.23
C GLY A 52 2.86 -6.80 0.98
N LEU A 53 1.54 -6.81 0.79
CA LEU A 53 0.94 -7.25 -0.47
C LEU A 53 1.24 -6.29 -1.62
N LEU A 54 1.14 -4.97 -1.41
CA LEU A 54 1.48 -3.97 -2.41
C LEU A 54 2.96 -4.00 -2.77
N ASP A 55 3.85 -4.14 -1.79
CA ASP A 55 5.30 -4.25 -2.00
C ASP A 55 5.61 -5.50 -2.83
N SER A 56 4.98 -6.64 -2.49
CA SER A 56 5.13 -7.87 -3.27
C SER A 56 4.57 -7.76 -4.70
N ILE A 57 3.52 -6.96 -4.93
CA ILE A 57 3.01 -6.68 -6.28
C ILE A 57 3.97 -5.75 -7.03
N ALA A 58 4.55 -4.75 -6.35
CA ALA A 58 5.52 -3.82 -6.91
C ALA A 58 6.83 -4.51 -7.36
N GLU A 59 7.25 -5.58 -6.70
CA GLU A 59 8.37 -6.41 -7.16
C GLU A 59 8.05 -7.18 -8.46
N ARG A 60 6.78 -7.55 -8.66
CA ARG A 60 6.32 -8.41 -9.76
C ARG A 60 5.81 -7.63 -10.97
N GLN A 61 5.37 -6.39 -10.77
CA GLN A 61 4.70 -5.55 -11.75
C GLN A 61 5.26 -4.11 -11.64
N SER A 62 5.09 -3.28 -12.68
CA SER A 62 5.60 -1.90 -12.66
C SER A 62 4.68 -0.97 -11.84
N TYR A 63 4.63 -1.17 -10.53
CA TYR A 63 3.91 -0.31 -9.57
C TYR A 63 4.88 0.33 -8.60
N VAL A 64 4.60 1.58 -8.22
CA VAL A 64 5.30 2.28 -7.14
C VAL A 64 4.27 2.56 -6.03
N PRO A 65 4.33 1.82 -4.91
CA PRO A 65 3.39 2.02 -3.82
C PRO A 65 3.69 3.33 -3.08
N VAL A 66 2.63 4.10 -2.80
CA VAL A 66 2.70 5.34 -2.04
C VAL A 66 1.77 5.24 -0.84
N PHE A 67 2.31 5.51 0.35
CA PHE A 67 1.56 5.43 1.60
C PHE A 67 1.28 6.82 2.16
N ILE A 68 0.00 7.10 2.40
CA ILE A 68 -0.49 8.36 2.98
C ILE A 68 -1.22 8.02 4.27
N ASN A 69 -0.90 8.74 5.34
CA ASN A 69 -1.52 8.55 6.65
C ASN A 69 -2.38 9.77 6.99
N PHE A 70 -3.59 9.52 7.49
CA PHE A 70 -4.52 10.56 7.93
C PHE A 70 -4.58 10.61 9.46
N SER A 71 -4.86 11.80 9.98
CA SER A 71 -5.19 12.05 11.38
C SER A 71 -6.42 12.97 11.46
N ALA A 72 -6.97 13.16 12.66
CA ALA A 72 -8.11 14.03 12.89
C ALA A 72 -7.89 15.50 12.45
N GLN A 73 -6.63 15.94 12.30
CA GLN A 73 -6.27 17.30 11.91
C GLN A 73 -5.86 17.40 10.43
N THR A 74 -6.13 16.37 9.62
CA THR A 74 -5.76 16.39 8.20
C THR A 74 -6.81 17.16 7.41
N SER A 75 -6.44 18.34 6.90
CA SER A 75 -7.28 19.14 6.01
C SER A 75 -7.19 18.66 4.55
N SER A 76 -8.09 19.17 3.70
CA SER A 76 -8.03 18.97 2.25
C SER A 76 -6.74 19.53 1.64
N SER A 77 -6.31 20.72 2.07
CA SER A 77 -5.04 21.33 1.64
C SER A 77 -3.84 20.43 1.97
N ARG A 78 -3.77 19.93 3.20
CA ARG A 78 -2.71 19.01 3.64
C ARG A 78 -2.74 17.70 2.86
N THR A 79 -3.93 17.21 2.50
CA THR A 79 -4.07 16.00 1.67
C THR A 79 -3.49 16.21 0.29
N GLN A 80 -3.77 17.35 -0.35
CA GLN A 80 -3.21 17.71 -1.65
C GLN A 80 -1.68 17.74 -1.58
N GLU A 81 -1.13 18.46 -0.61
CA GLU A 81 0.33 18.55 -0.39
C GLU A 81 0.96 17.17 -0.18
N MET A 82 0.32 16.29 0.60
CA MET A 82 0.82 14.92 0.81
C MET A 82 0.86 14.12 -0.49
N ILE A 83 -0.15 14.22 -1.36
CA ILE A 83 -0.17 13.54 -2.65
C ILE A 83 0.89 14.12 -3.59
N GLU A 84 0.93 15.44 -3.75
CA GLU A 84 1.86 16.12 -4.65
C GLU A 84 3.32 15.93 -4.24
N SER A 85 3.61 15.87 -2.94
CA SER A 85 4.96 15.62 -2.41
C SER A 85 5.57 14.28 -2.85
N LYS A 86 4.75 13.35 -3.36
CA LYS A 86 5.14 12.01 -3.81
C LYS A 86 5.27 11.92 -5.33
N LEU A 87 5.00 13.00 -6.06
CA LEU A 87 5.01 13.05 -7.51
C LEU A 87 6.14 13.96 -8.01
N GLU A 88 6.69 13.65 -9.19
CA GLU A 88 7.67 14.50 -9.84
C GLU A 88 7.01 15.53 -10.76
N LYS A 89 7.54 16.76 -10.74
CA LYS A 89 7.09 17.82 -11.65
C LYS A 89 7.66 17.58 -13.05
N ARG A 90 6.79 17.20 -13.99
CA ARG A 90 7.18 16.95 -15.39
C ARG A 90 7.11 18.24 -16.23
N LYS A 91 6.06 19.06 -16.07
CA LYS A 91 5.86 20.37 -16.74
C LYS A 91 5.10 21.34 -15.83
N LYS A 92 4.89 22.58 -16.28
CA LYS A 92 3.97 23.52 -15.59
C LYS A 92 2.60 22.85 -15.46
N ASN A 93 2.17 22.62 -14.22
CA ASN A 93 0.91 21.97 -13.84
C ASN A 93 0.77 20.48 -14.23
N VAL A 94 1.88 19.79 -14.51
CA VAL A 94 1.85 18.34 -14.78
C VAL A 94 2.75 17.62 -13.79
N LEU A 95 2.13 16.79 -12.95
CA LEU A 95 2.79 15.90 -12.00
C LEU A 95 2.69 14.46 -12.51
N GLY A 96 3.74 13.66 -12.32
CA GLY A 96 3.79 12.28 -12.74
C GLY A 96 4.36 11.36 -11.67
N ALA A 97 4.29 10.05 -11.93
CA ALA A 97 5.04 9.07 -11.14
C ALA A 97 6.53 9.47 -11.09
N PRO A 98 7.25 9.18 -9.99
CA PRO A 98 8.70 9.32 -9.95
C PRO A 98 9.34 8.52 -11.09
#